data_AF-A0A7J8IHV0-F1
#
_entry.id   AF-A0A7J8IHV0-F1
#
_cell.length_a   1.000
_cell.length_b   1.000
_cell.length_c   1.000
_cell.angle_alpha   90.00
_cell.angle_beta   90.00
_cell.angle_gamma   90.00
#
_symmetry.space_group_name_H-M   'P 1'
#
loop_
_entity.id
_entity.type
_entity.pdbx_description
1 polymer ?
#
loop_
_entity_poly.entity_id
_entity_poly.type
_entity_poly.pdbx_seq_one_letter_code
_entity_poly.pdbx_strand_id
1 'polypeptide(L)'
;MVAEKSQKDPKEYLPFLNTLKKMETNYQRFTIDKYLKRYEKAIRHLSKCGPEYFPECLNLIKDKNLYNEALKLYPPNSQQYKDISVAYGEHLMQERLYEPGGLVFARCGAHEKALDAFLACGSWQQALCAAAQLHLSRDQLAGFGRSLAGKLVEQRKHRDAATVLEQYAQDYEEAVLLLLEGAAWEEALRLVYKYNRLDIIETNIKPSILEAQKNYMAFLDSQTATFSRHKKRLLVVRELKEQAQQAHLDDDVPRGRESDLFSETSSVVSGSDMSGKYPHSNSRISARSSKNRRKAERKKHSLKEGSPLEDLALLEALNEVVQGTEKLKDEIHQILKVLFLFEFDEKGRELQKAFEDTLQLMERSLPEIWTLTHQQNSAAPVLGPNSTANSIMASYQQQKTSVPVLDAELFIPPKINQKTQWKLNLLE
;
A
#
# COMPACT_ATOMS: atom_id res chain seq x y z
N MET A 1 42.68 1.79 39.03
CA MET A 1 43.51 1.18 37.97
C MET A 1 43.26 1.75 36.55
N VAL A 2 42.05 1.69 35.97
CA VAL A 2 41.81 2.22 34.60
C VAL A 2 41.67 3.75 34.58
N ALA A 3 40.86 4.32 35.48
CA ALA A 3 40.66 5.78 35.56
C ALA A 3 41.94 6.54 35.98
N GLU A 4 42.74 5.98 36.88
CA GLU A 4 44.05 6.52 37.31
C GLU A 4 45.10 6.55 36.19
N LYS A 5 44.93 5.70 35.16
CA LYS A 5 45.79 5.66 33.96
C LYS A 5 45.20 6.43 32.79
N SER A 6 44.05 7.08 32.98
CA SER A 6 43.39 7.94 32.00
C SER A 6 43.67 9.40 32.38
N GLN A 7 43.85 10.31 31.40
CA GLN A 7 44.03 11.76 31.64
C GLN A 7 42.76 12.47 32.13
N LYS A 8 41.82 11.76 32.79
CA LYS A 8 40.58 12.33 33.31
C LYS A 8 40.80 12.91 34.70
N ASP A 9 40.16 14.03 34.99
CA ASP A 9 40.30 14.70 36.29
C ASP A 9 39.75 13.80 37.43
N PRO A 10 40.57 13.43 38.43
CA PRO A 10 40.14 12.73 39.63
C PRO A 10 38.95 13.37 40.34
N LYS A 11 38.82 14.70 40.30
CA LYS A 11 37.69 15.40 40.92
C LYS A 11 36.36 15.13 40.23
N GLU A 12 36.37 14.74 38.95
CA GLU A 12 35.14 14.42 38.21
C GLU A 12 34.70 12.98 38.42
N TYR A 13 35.62 12.01 38.43
CA TYR A 13 35.25 10.59 38.51
C TYR A 13 35.19 10.02 39.94
N LEU A 14 36.00 10.54 40.87
CA LEU A 14 36.02 10.02 42.26
C LEU A 14 34.69 10.20 42.99
N PRO A 15 33.98 11.35 42.90
CA PRO A 15 32.66 11.49 43.52
C PRO A 15 31.66 10.48 42.99
N PHE A 16 31.64 10.27 41.66
CA PHE A 16 30.75 9.28 41.03
C PHE A 16 31.03 7.85 41.53
N LEU A 17 32.30 7.44 41.60
CA LEU A 17 32.69 6.12 42.12
C LEU A 17 32.35 5.95 43.61
N ASN A 18 32.51 7.00 44.41
CA ASN A 18 32.19 6.96 45.84
C ASN A 18 30.69 6.84 46.07
N THR A 19 29.85 7.48 45.24
CA THR A 19 28.40 7.29 45.28
C THR A 19 28.01 5.87 44.91
N LEU A 20 28.60 5.32 43.83
CA LEU A 20 28.33 3.93 43.41
C LEU A 20 28.67 2.91 44.50
N LYS A 21 29.78 3.08 45.22
CA LYS A 21 30.19 2.16 46.31
C LYS A 21 29.18 2.06 47.46
N LYS A 22 28.33 3.07 47.64
CA LYS A 22 27.34 3.12 48.73
C LYS A 22 25.99 2.49 48.35
N MET A 23 25.78 2.16 47.08
CA MET A 23 24.53 1.59 46.57
C MET A 23 24.47 0.07 46.77
N GLU A 24 23.27 -0.49 46.87
CA GLU A 24 23.05 -1.94 46.77
C GLU A 24 23.54 -2.47 45.41
N THR A 25 23.94 -3.73 45.35
CA THR A 25 24.65 -4.33 44.21
C THR A 25 23.89 -4.22 42.88
N ASN A 26 22.59 -4.50 42.85
CA ASN A 26 21.77 -4.40 41.64
C ASN A 26 21.52 -2.95 41.26
N TYR A 27 21.22 -2.08 42.23
CA TYR A 27 21.01 -0.66 41.95
C TYR A 27 22.29 0.05 41.48
N GLN A 28 23.45 -0.36 42.00
CA GLN A 28 24.77 0.08 41.53
C GLN A 28 24.98 -0.28 40.06
N ARG A 29 24.73 -1.54 39.67
CA ARG A 29 24.88 -2.00 38.28
C ARG A 29 23.91 -1.31 37.34
N PHE A 30 22.65 -1.11 37.78
CA PHE A 30 21.67 -0.28 37.08
C PHE A 30 22.21 1.13 36.81
N THR A 31 22.73 1.81 37.84
CA THR A 31 23.25 3.19 37.72
C THR A 31 24.41 3.28 36.73
N ILE A 32 25.30 2.28 36.74
CA ILE A 32 26.42 2.17 35.79
C ILE A 32 25.90 1.96 34.36
N ASP A 33 25.01 0.98 34.14
CA ASP A 33 24.51 0.68 32.79
C ASP A 33 23.64 1.83 32.23
N LYS A 34 22.87 2.52 33.08
CA LYS A 34 22.14 3.74 32.71
C LYS A 34 23.10 4.86 32.29
N TYR A 35 24.18 5.09 33.04
CA TYR A 35 25.21 6.06 32.67
C TYR A 35 25.90 5.72 31.34
N LEU A 36 26.15 4.44 31.08
CA LEU A 36 26.73 3.94 29.83
C LEU A 36 25.72 3.82 28.67
N LYS A 37 24.46 4.25 28.86
CA LYS A 37 23.37 4.17 27.88
C LYS A 37 23.03 2.73 27.44
N ARG A 38 23.35 1.73 28.27
CA ARG A 38 23.03 0.31 28.06
C ARG A 38 21.69 -0.04 28.68
N TYR A 39 20.63 0.62 28.19
CA TYR A 39 19.35 0.65 28.88
C TYR A 39 18.67 -0.72 29.03
N GLU A 40 18.81 -1.62 28.04
CA GLU A 40 18.31 -3.01 28.13
C GLU A 40 18.93 -3.78 29.31
N LYS A 41 20.22 -3.57 29.59
CA LYS A 41 20.87 -4.18 30.77
C LYS A 41 20.47 -3.46 32.05
N ALA A 42 20.34 -2.14 32.00
CA ALA A 42 19.92 -1.33 33.14
C ALA A 42 18.56 -1.80 33.69
N ILE A 43 17.56 -2.06 32.84
CA ILE A 43 16.24 -2.54 33.29
C ILE A 43 16.30 -3.95 33.91
N ARG A 44 17.21 -4.82 33.46
CA ARG A 44 17.43 -6.16 34.04
C ARG A 44 18.00 -6.13 35.44
N HIS A 45 18.80 -5.10 35.75
CA HIS A 45 19.33 -4.88 37.09
C HIS A 45 18.26 -4.23 37.97
N LEU A 46 17.56 -3.22 37.46
CA LEU A 46 16.54 -2.51 38.21
C LEU A 46 15.34 -3.40 38.58
N SER A 47 14.95 -4.35 37.72
CA SER A 47 13.88 -5.32 38.02
C SER A 47 14.18 -6.25 39.20
N LYS A 48 15.44 -6.30 39.67
CA LYS A 48 15.88 -7.11 40.82
C LYS A 48 16.04 -6.30 42.11
N CYS A 49 15.86 -4.98 42.05
CA CYS A 49 16.10 -4.08 43.20
C CYS A 49 14.93 -4.05 44.21
N GLY A 50 13.79 -4.66 43.88
CA GLY A 50 12.59 -4.64 44.72
C GLY A 50 11.41 -3.88 44.09
N PRO A 51 10.18 -4.10 44.56
CA PRO A 51 8.98 -3.49 44.01
C PRO A 51 8.93 -1.96 44.16
N GLU A 52 9.59 -1.38 45.17
CA GLU A 52 9.68 0.06 45.41
C GLU A 52 10.39 0.82 44.28
N TYR A 53 11.26 0.15 43.52
CA TYR A 53 11.95 0.71 42.36
C TYR A 53 11.19 0.53 41.05
N PHE A 54 10.02 -0.12 41.07
CA PHE A 54 9.22 -0.36 39.86
C PHE A 54 8.79 0.94 39.15
N PRO A 55 8.34 2.01 39.84
CA PRO A 55 8.00 3.27 39.18
C PRO A 55 9.17 3.88 38.39
N GLU A 56 10.39 3.82 38.94
CA GLU A 56 11.59 4.27 38.24
C GLU A 56 11.87 3.39 37.00
N CYS A 57 11.68 2.07 37.15
CA CYS A 57 11.85 1.13 36.05
C CYS A 57 10.84 1.39 34.93
N LEU A 58 9.57 1.59 35.25
CA LEU A 58 8.51 1.87 34.29
C LEU A 58 8.77 3.17 33.53
N ASN A 59 9.22 4.22 34.22
CA ASN A 59 9.59 5.48 33.56
C ASN A 59 10.75 5.28 32.58
N LEU A 60 11.80 4.55 32.96
CA LEU A 60 12.91 4.26 32.04
C LEU A 60 12.46 3.43 30.82
N ILE A 61 11.53 2.49 31.02
CA ILE A 61 10.95 1.69 29.93
C ILE A 61 10.19 2.59 28.95
N LYS A 62 9.36 3.50 29.46
CA LYS A 62 8.62 4.48 28.64
C LYS A 62 9.55 5.40 27.86
N ASP A 63 10.56 5.97 28.53
CA ASP A 63 11.50 6.93 27.95
C ASP A 63 12.42 6.34 26.88
N LYS A 64 12.60 5.02 26.88
CA LYS A 64 13.53 4.30 25.99
C LYS A 64 12.84 3.25 25.11
N ASN A 65 11.52 3.17 25.16
CA ASN A 65 10.70 2.22 24.40
C ASN A 65 11.12 0.74 24.57
N LEU A 66 11.47 0.33 25.80
CA LEU A 66 12.02 -1.00 26.10
C LEU A 66 10.96 -2.04 26.47
N TYR A 67 9.73 -1.88 26.01
CA TYR A 67 8.57 -2.68 26.43
C TYR A 67 8.78 -4.19 26.21
N ASN A 68 9.24 -4.59 25.03
CA ASN A 68 9.45 -6.01 24.69
C ASN A 68 10.50 -6.68 25.58
N GLU A 69 11.59 -5.99 25.90
CA GLU A 69 12.60 -6.51 26.82
C GLU A 69 12.07 -6.55 28.25
N ALA A 70 11.33 -5.53 28.67
CA ALA A 70 10.76 -5.46 30.02
C ALA A 70 9.72 -6.56 30.29
N LEU A 71 8.87 -6.88 29.32
CA LEU A 71 7.86 -7.94 29.45
C LEU A 71 8.48 -9.34 29.65
N LYS A 72 9.74 -9.55 29.27
CA LYS A 72 10.47 -10.80 29.53
C LYS A 72 10.97 -10.91 30.98
N LEU A 73 11.01 -9.80 31.72
CA LEU A 73 11.60 -9.72 33.07
C LEU A 73 10.60 -10.00 34.18
N TYR A 74 9.32 -9.76 33.93
CA TYR A 74 8.26 -9.91 34.93
C TYR A 74 7.35 -11.10 34.58
N PRO A 75 6.88 -11.89 35.56
CA PRO A 75 5.94 -12.97 35.31
C PRO A 75 4.63 -12.46 34.69
N PRO A 76 4.02 -13.18 33.73
CA PRO A 76 2.79 -12.73 33.05
C PRO A 76 1.62 -12.40 33.97
N ASN A 77 1.51 -13.08 35.12
CA ASN A 77 0.42 -12.88 36.08
C ASN A 77 0.68 -11.77 37.10
N SER A 78 1.81 -11.05 36.99
CA SER A 78 2.19 -10.00 37.93
C SER A 78 1.55 -8.65 37.58
N GLN A 79 1.30 -7.82 38.61
CA GLN A 79 0.80 -6.46 38.41
C GLN A 79 1.78 -5.62 37.58
N GLN A 80 3.09 -5.82 37.79
CA GLN A 80 4.14 -5.14 37.03
C GLN A 80 4.06 -5.46 35.53
N TYR A 81 3.83 -6.73 35.17
CA TYR A 81 3.65 -7.13 33.78
C TYR A 81 2.41 -6.46 33.16
N LYS A 82 1.31 -6.38 33.92
CA LYS A 82 0.09 -5.68 33.49
C LYS A 82 0.34 -4.20 33.26
N ASP A 83 1.01 -3.51 34.19
CA ASP A 83 1.32 -2.08 34.08
C ASP A 83 2.25 -1.77 32.90
N ILE A 84 3.26 -2.61 32.66
CA ILE A 84 4.14 -2.50 31.48
C ILE A 84 3.34 -2.73 30.19
N SER A 85 2.44 -3.72 30.18
CA SER A 85 1.60 -4.03 29.02
C SER A 85 0.62 -2.90 28.72
N VAL A 86 0.00 -2.30 29.74
CA VAL A 86 -0.86 -1.11 29.57
C VAL A 86 -0.05 0.07 29.00
N ALA A 87 1.13 0.35 29.56
CA ALA A 87 2.01 1.40 29.03
C ALA A 87 2.45 1.12 27.59
N TYR A 88 2.70 -0.14 27.24
CA TYR A 88 3.07 -0.53 25.89
C TYR A 88 1.90 -0.32 24.91
N GLY A 89 0.70 -0.74 25.30
CA GLY A 89 -0.52 -0.48 24.52
C GLY A 89 -0.74 1.01 24.30
N GLU A 90 -0.59 1.84 25.33
CA GLU A 90 -0.72 3.31 25.22
C GLU A 90 0.30 3.91 24.25
N HIS A 91 1.55 3.45 24.30
CA HIS A 91 2.57 3.85 23.34
C HIS A 91 2.20 3.43 21.90
N LEU A 92 1.71 2.19 21.70
CA LEU A 92 1.28 1.72 20.39
C LEU A 92 0.09 2.54 19.84
N MET A 93 -0.82 2.97 20.70
CA MET A 93 -1.93 3.86 20.33
C MET A 93 -1.41 5.24 19.87
N GLN A 94 -0.41 5.81 20.55
CA GLN A 94 0.23 7.07 20.15
C GLN A 94 0.90 6.96 18.78
N GLU A 95 1.53 5.81 18.49
CA GLU A 95 2.13 5.49 17.20
C GLU A 95 1.09 5.10 16.11
N ARG A 96 -0.21 5.18 16.42
CA ARG A 96 -1.33 4.76 15.55
C ARG A 96 -1.30 3.29 15.14
N LEU A 97 -0.60 2.45 15.91
CA LEU A 97 -0.58 1.00 15.77
C LEU A 97 -1.72 0.40 16.61
N TYR A 98 -2.94 0.71 16.21
CA TYR A 98 -4.17 0.40 16.98
C TYR A 98 -4.39 -1.11 17.17
N GLU A 99 -4.20 -1.93 16.12
CA GLU A 99 -4.42 -3.37 16.23
C GLU A 99 -3.42 -4.06 17.17
N PRO A 100 -2.09 -3.85 17.04
CA PRO A 100 -1.13 -4.33 18.05
C PRO A 100 -1.43 -3.80 19.47
N GLY A 101 -1.82 -2.53 19.60
CA GLY A 101 -2.19 -1.93 20.88
C GLY A 101 -3.38 -2.64 21.52
N GLY A 102 -4.44 -2.89 20.74
CA GLY A 102 -5.62 -3.63 21.16
C GLY A 102 -5.31 -5.06 21.60
N LEU A 103 -4.44 -5.77 20.87
CA LEU A 103 -4.00 -7.12 21.25
C LEU A 103 -3.25 -7.13 22.59
N VAL A 104 -2.36 -6.15 22.82
CA VAL A 104 -1.64 -6.01 24.08
C VAL A 104 -2.61 -5.74 25.24
N PHE A 105 -3.56 -4.82 25.06
CA PHE A 105 -4.59 -4.52 26.07
C PHE A 105 -5.48 -5.72 26.37
N ALA A 106 -5.96 -6.42 25.33
CA ALA A 106 -6.81 -7.60 25.49
C ALA A 106 -6.07 -8.70 26.26
N ARG A 107 -4.80 -8.95 25.92
CA ARG A 107 -3.97 -9.95 26.58
C ARG A 107 -3.71 -9.66 28.06
N CYS A 108 -3.58 -8.40 28.45
CA CYS A 108 -3.35 -8.02 29.85
C CYS A 108 -4.65 -7.77 30.66
N GLY A 109 -5.83 -8.04 30.06
CA GLY A 109 -7.13 -7.88 30.70
C GLY A 109 -7.59 -6.42 30.82
N ALA A 110 -7.00 -5.49 30.05
CA ALA A 110 -7.44 -4.10 29.95
C ALA A 110 -8.52 -3.97 28.86
N HIS A 111 -9.65 -4.64 29.04
CA HIS A 111 -10.67 -4.83 28.00
C HIS A 111 -11.31 -3.52 27.51
N GLU A 112 -11.49 -2.52 28.36
CA GLU A 112 -12.00 -1.19 27.96
C GLU A 112 -11.07 -0.52 26.94
N LYS A 113 -9.76 -0.48 27.23
CA LYS A 113 -8.76 0.07 26.31
C LYS A 113 -8.61 -0.76 25.03
N ALA A 114 -8.77 -2.08 25.13
CA ALA A 114 -8.77 -2.97 23.97
C ALA A 114 -9.95 -2.69 23.04
N LEU A 115 -11.14 -2.47 23.60
CA LEU A 115 -12.35 -2.14 22.85
C LEU A 115 -12.18 -0.85 22.05
N ASP A 116 -11.66 0.21 22.67
CA ASP A 116 -11.37 1.48 21.99
C ASP A 116 -10.34 1.31 20.87
N ALA A 117 -9.28 0.53 21.11
CA ALA A 117 -8.24 0.25 20.12
C ALA A 117 -8.77 -0.53 18.92
N PHE A 118 -9.59 -1.56 19.14
CA PHE A 118 -10.18 -2.34 18.07
C PHE A 118 -11.25 -1.57 17.29
N LEU A 119 -12.00 -0.68 17.95
CA LEU A 119 -12.89 0.26 17.28
C LEU A 119 -12.10 1.18 16.33
N ALA A 120 -10.97 1.72 16.80
CA ALA A 120 -10.14 2.64 16.02
C ALA A 120 -9.58 2.01 14.73
N CYS A 121 -9.22 0.72 14.74
CA CYS A 121 -8.79 0.01 13.52
C CYS A 121 -9.92 -0.68 12.74
N GLY A 122 -11.14 -0.71 13.25
CA GLY A 122 -12.25 -1.45 12.62
C GLY A 122 -12.09 -2.98 12.69
N SER A 123 -11.37 -3.50 13.69
CA SER A 123 -11.26 -4.95 13.92
C SER A 123 -12.50 -5.46 14.66
N TRP A 124 -13.59 -5.58 13.91
CA TRP A 124 -14.93 -5.73 14.49
C TRP A 124 -15.13 -7.02 15.29
N GLN A 125 -14.52 -8.13 14.87
CA GLN A 125 -14.59 -9.39 15.63
C GLN A 125 -13.90 -9.25 16.99
N GLN A 126 -12.70 -8.67 17.04
CA GLN A 126 -11.95 -8.48 18.28
C GLN A 126 -12.63 -7.46 19.19
N ALA A 127 -13.17 -6.38 18.61
CA ALA A 127 -13.97 -5.39 19.32
C ALA A 127 -15.17 -6.03 20.04
N LEU A 128 -15.90 -6.93 19.36
CA LEU A 128 -17.04 -7.63 19.94
C LEU A 128 -16.63 -8.69 20.98
N CYS A 129 -15.48 -9.36 20.81
CA CYS A 129 -14.91 -10.22 21.84
C CYS A 129 -14.59 -9.42 23.11
N ALA A 130 -14.00 -8.23 22.99
CA ALA A 130 -13.72 -7.35 24.11
C ALA A 130 -15.03 -6.83 24.75
N ALA A 131 -16.03 -6.47 23.95
CA ALA A 131 -17.35 -6.06 24.42
C ALA A 131 -18.05 -7.16 25.23
N ALA A 132 -17.93 -8.42 24.80
CA ALA A 132 -18.47 -9.57 25.50
C ALA A 132 -17.77 -9.80 26.85
N GLN A 133 -16.45 -9.62 26.92
CA GLN A 133 -15.67 -9.70 28.16
C GLN A 133 -16.02 -8.58 29.16
N LEU A 134 -16.49 -7.44 28.68
CA LEU A 134 -17.01 -6.33 29.49
C LEU A 134 -18.47 -6.50 29.91
N HIS A 135 -19.15 -7.56 29.44
CA HIS A 135 -20.57 -7.80 29.72
C HIS A 135 -21.47 -6.59 29.40
N LEU A 136 -21.21 -5.92 28.26
CA LEU A 136 -22.04 -4.80 27.83
C LEU A 136 -23.51 -5.20 27.73
N SER A 137 -24.39 -4.31 28.20
CA SER A 137 -25.84 -4.47 28.02
C SER A 137 -26.21 -4.46 26.53
N ARG A 138 -27.39 -4.98 26.19
CA ARG A 138 -27.88 -5.01 24.81
C ARG A 138 -27.91 -3.61 24.16
N ASP A 139 -28.32 -2.59 24.92
CA ASP A 139 -28.41 -1.22 24.39
C ASP A 139 -27.01 -0.61 24.16
N GLN A 140 -26.06 -0.86 25.07
CA GLN A 140 -24.67 -0.45 24.89
C GLN A 140 -24.02 -1.17 23.71
N LEU A 141 -24.28 -2.47 23.56
CA LEU A 141 -23.77 -3.25 22.44
C LEU A 141 -24.34 -2.78 21.10
N ALA A 142 -25.62 -2.42 21.06
CA ALA A 142 -26.23 -1.84 19.87
C ALA A 142 -25.65 -0.46 19.52
N GLY A 143 -25.47 0.42 20.51
CA GLY A 143 -24.82 1.72 20.31
C GLY A 143 -23.35 1.60 19.85
N PHE A 144 -22.63 0.65 20.43
CA PHE A 144 -21.26 0.31 20.02
C PHE A 144 -21.22 -0.27 18.60
N GLY A 145 -22.13 -1.20 18.28
CA GLY A 145 -22.27 -1.81 16.96
C GLY A 145 -22.48 -0.78 15.85
N ARG A 146 -23.32 0.25 16.09
CA ARG A 146 -23.50 1.35 15.13
C ARG A 146 -22.22 2.16 14.92
N SER A 147 -21.49 2.46 16.00
CA SER A 147 -20.21 3.19 15.92
C SER A 147 -19.16 2.39 15.14
N LEU A 148 -19.12 1.08 15.36
CA LEU A 148 -18.22 0.16 14.67
C LEU A 148 -18.60 -0.02 13.20
N ALA A 149 -19.89 -0.12 12.88
CA ALA A 149 -20.39 -0.14 11.52
C ALA A 149 -19.98 1.13 10.76
N GLY A 150 -20.12 2.32 11.37
CA GLY A 150 -19.63 3.58 10.80
C GLY A 150 -18.13 3.53 10.46
N LYS A 151 -17.30 2.94 11.33
CA LYS A 151 -15.87 2.75 11.04
C LYS A 151 -15.59 1.77 9.91
N LEU A 152 -16.40 0.72 9.77
CA LEU A 152 -16.29 -0.23 8.67
C LEU A 152 -16.71 0.39 7.33
N VAL A 153 -17.73 1.25 7.33
CA VAL A 153 -18.16 2.02 6.16
C VAL A 153 -17.07 2.99 5.70
N GLU A 154 -16.42 3.71 6.62
CA GLU A 154 -15.24 4.55 6.30
C GLU A 154 -14.12 3.74 5.60
N GLN A 155 -14.01 2.44 5.92
CA GLN A 155 -13.05 1.51 5.32
C GLN A 155 -13.57 0.77 4.08
N ARG A 156 -14.76 1.10 3.57
CA ARG A 156 -15.45 0.43 2.45
C ARG A 156 -15.75 -1.05 2.69
N LYS A 157 -15.82 -1.49 3.95
CA LYS A 157 -16.17 -2.87 4.35
C LYS A 157 -17.68 -2.98 4.61
N HIS A 158 -18.48 -2.70 3.59
CA HIS A 158 -19.94 -2.61 3.72
C HIS A 158 -20.59 -3.94 4.18
N ARG A 159 -20.08 -5.09 3.71
CA ARG A 159 -20.57 -6.42 4.14
C ARG A 159 -20.35 -6.69 5.63
N ASP A 160 -19.18 -6.34 6.14
CA ASP A 160 -18.86 -6.47 7.56
C ASP A 160 -19.72 -5.51 8.40
N ALA A 161 -19.88 -4.27 7.93
CA ALA A 161 -20.71 -3.26 8.60
C ALA A 161 -22.16 -3.72 8.72
N ALA A 162 -22.73 -4.23 7.63
CA ALA A 162 -24.08 -4.79 7.63
C ALA A 162 -24.23 -5.98 8.59
N THR A 163 -23.22 -6.86 8.64
CA THR A 163 -23.21 -8.00 9.58
C THR A 163 -23.25 -7.52 11.04
N VAL A 164 -22.47 -6.48 11.36
CA VAL A 164 -22.46 -5.90 12.71
C VAL A 164 -23.81 -5.28 13.06
N LEU A 165 -24.40 -4.51 12.14
CA LEU A 165 -25.72 -3.89 12.36
C LEU A 165 -26.83 -4.93 12.51
N GLU A 166 -26.86 -5.94 11.64
CA GLU A 166 -27.87 -6.99 11.65
C GLU A 166 -27.82 -7.82 12.94
N GLN A 167 -26.62 -8.28 13.32
CA GLN A 167 -26.47 -9.25 14.42
C GLN A 167 -26.45 -8.59 15.80
N TYR A 168 -25.86 -7.39 15.92
CA TYR A 168 -25.59 -6.78 17.23
C TYR A 168 -26.43 -5.54 17.50
N ALA A 169 -26.75 -4.73 16.48
CA ALA A 169 -27.63 -3.57 16.64
C ALA A 169 -29.11 -3.89 16.35
N GLN A 170 -29.38 -5.03 15.70
CA GLN A 170 -30.70 -5.43 15.19
C GLN A 170 -31.31 -4.41 14.23
N ASP A 171 -30.45 -3.65 13.55
CA ASP A 171 -30.80 -2.60 12.61
C ASP A 171 -30.79 -3.16 11.18
N TYR A 172 -31.76 -4.04 10.90
CA TYR A 172 -31.75 -4.83 9.67
C TYR A 172 -32.07 -4.00 8.42
N GLU A 173 -32.82 -2.90 8.54
CA GLU A 173 -33.08 -2.00 7.40
C GLU A 173 -31.80 -1.31 6.96
N GLU A 174 -31.07 -0.72 7.91
CA GLU A 174 -29.78 -0.06 7.62
C GLU A 174 -28.75 -1.08 7.12
N ALA A 175 -28.73 -2.30 7.68
CA ALA A 175 -27.89 -3.38 7.17
C ALA A 175 -28.18 -3.71 5.70
N VAL A 176 -29.45 -3.77 5.28
CA VAL A 176 -29.83 -3.98 3.87
C VAL A 176 -29.32 -2.83 2.99
N LEU A 177 -29.48 -1.58 3.42
CA LEU A 177 -28.98 -0.43 2.66
C LEU A 177 -27.46 -0.47 2.47
N LEU A 178 -26.71 -0.83 3.51
CA LEU A 178 -25.25 -0.99 3.41
C LEU A 178 -24.87 -2.14 2.47
N LEU A 179 -25.61 -3.25 2.46
CA LEU A 179 -25.37 -4.35 1.53
C LEU A 179 -25.62 -3.93 0.08
N LEU A 180 -26.65 -3.12 -0.18
CA LEU A 180 -26.92 -2.56 -1.51
C LEU A 180 -25.81 -1.61 -1.96
N GLU A 181 -25.31 -0.74 -1.07
CA GLU A 181 -24.16 0.12 -1.34
C GLU A 181 -22.90 -0.69 -1.66
N GLY A 182 -22.69 -1.82 -0.97
CA GLY A 182 -21.60 -2.76 -1.22
C GLY A 182 -21.84 -3.78 -2.34
N ALA A 183 -22.89 -3.61 -3.17
CA ALA A 183 -23.28 -4.52 -4.25
C ALA A 183 -23.45 -6.00 -3.83
N ALA A 184 -23.81 -6.25 -2.57
CA ALA A 184 -24.05 -7.58 -2.01
C ALA A 184 -25.53 -8.00 -2.16
N TRP A 185 -25.99 -8.09 -3.41
CA TRP A 185 -27.41 -8.20 -3.76
C TRP A 185 -28.12 -9.42 -3.15
N GLU A 186 -27.49 -10.59 -3.22
CA GLU A 186 -28.08 -11.84 -2.73
C GLU A 186 -28.24 -11.84 -1.21
N GLU A 187 -27.26 -11.27 -0.50
CA GLU A 187 -27.30 -11.18 0.96
C GLU A 187 -28.34 -10.14 1.42
N ALA A 188 -28.44 -9.01 0.71
CA ALA A 188 -29.50 -8.03 0.94
C ALA A 188 -30.89 -8.67 0.78
N LEU A 189 -31.08 -9.46 -0.28
CA LEU A 189 -32.33 -10.17 -0.54
C LEU A 189 -32.62 -11.22 0.53
N ARG A 190 -31.61 -11.99 0.95
CA ARG A 190 -31.73 -12.97 2.03
C ARG A 190 -32.20 -12.33 3.34
N LEU A 191 -31.66 -11.15 3.70
CA LEU A 191 -32.07 -10.42 4.90
C LEU A 191 -33.52 -9.94 4.80
N VAL A 192 -33.92 -9.41 3.64
CA VAL A 192 -35.29 -8.96 3.41
C VAL A 192 -36.31 -10.10 3.62
N TYR A 193 -36.03 -11.28 3.06
CA TYR A 193 -36.88 -12.45 3.29
C TYR A 193 -36.78 -12.98 4.73
N LYS A 194 -35.60 -12.95 5.36
CA LYS A 194 -35.42 -13.38 6.76
C LYS A 194 -36.28 -12.58 7.75
N TYR A 195 -36.44 -11.28 7.50
CA TYR A 195 -37.20 -10.38 8.37
C TYR A 195 -38.60 -10.03 7.85
N ASN A 196 -39.07 -10.70 6.79
CA ASN A 196 -40.38 -10.50 6.16
C ASN A 196 -40.67 -9.05 5.75
N ARG A 197 -39.67 -8.33 5.24
CA ARG A 197 -39.77 -6.91 4.82
C ARG A 197 -39.77 -6.75 3.31
N LEU A 198 -40.72 -7.43 2.67
CA LEU A 198 -40.87 -7.48 1.22
C LEU A 198 -41.10 -6.10 0.60
N ASP A 199 -41.58 -5.13 1.38
CA ASP A 199 -41.70 -3.73 0.99
C ASP A 199 -40.36 -3.15 0.47
N ILE A 200 -39.24 -3.54 1.10
CA ILE A 200 -37.90 -3.06 0.75
C ILE A 200 -37.46 -3.48 -0.66
N ILE A 201 -38.05 -4.55 -1.20
CA ILE A 201 -37.75 -5.03 -2.57
C ILE A 201 -38.09 -3.95 -3.59
N GLU A 202 -39.30 -3.39 -3.49
CA GLU A 202 -39.78 -2.37 -4.43
C GLU A 202 -39.19 -0.99 -4.12
N THR A 203 -39.02 -0.65 -2.83
CA THR A 203 -38.57 0.70 -2.45
C THR A 203 -37.07 0.91 -2.60
N ASN A 204 -36.23 -0.12 -2.42
CA ASN A 204 -34.78 0.01 -2.38
C ASN A 204 -34.06 -0.97 -3.31
N ILE A 205 -34.35 -2.27 -3.24
CA ILE A 205 -33.56 -3.29 -3.98
C ILE A 205 -33.65 -3.06 -5.49
N LYS A 206 -34.87 -3.05 -6.05
CA LYS A 206 -35.07 -2.86 -7.50
C LYS A 206 -34.50 -1.52 -8.00
N PRO A 207 -34.76 -0.37 -7.37
CA PRO A 207 -34.13 0.90 -7.73
C PRO A 207 -32.59 0.84 -7.71
N SER A 208 -31.99 0.28 -6.66
CA SER A 208 -30.53 0.18 -6.54
C SER A 208 -29.91 -0.72 -7.62
N ILE A 209 -30.56 -1.82 -7.99
CA ILE A 209 -30.10 -2.68 -9.09
C ILE A 209 -30.11 -1.92 -10.42
N LEU A 210 -31.20 -1.20 -10.72
CA LEU A 210 -31.32 -0.43 -11.96
C LEU A 210 -30.34 0.75 -12.01
N GLU A 211 -30.09 1.39 -10.87
CA GLU A 211 -29.07 2.43 -10.76
C GLU A 211 -27.66 1.87 -10.95
N ALA A 212 -27.35 0.74 -10.31
CA ALA A 212 -26.07 0.06 -10.49
C ALA A 212 -25.85 -0.37 -11.95
N GLN A 213 -26.89 -0.89 -12.62
CA GLN A 213 -26.81 -1.22 -14.04
C GLN A 213 -26.43 -0.01 -14.90
N LYS A 214 -27.06 1.15 -14.68
CA LYS A 214 -26.72 2.39 -15.39
C LYS A 214 -25.28 2.84 -15.11
N ASN A 215 -24.85 2.74 -13.85
CA ASN A 215 -23.48 3.09 -13.46
C ASN A 215 -22.45 2.17 -14.11
N TYR A 216 -22.72 0.85 -14.19
CA TYR A 216 -21.87 -0.08 -14.91
C TYR A 216 -21.83 0.21 -16.41
N MET A 217 -22.96 0.51 -17.05
CA MET A 217 -22.98 0.90 -18.47
C MET A 217 -22.12 2.14 -18.74
N ALA A 218 -22.33 3.22 -17.97
CA ALA A 218 -21.54 4.44 -18.11
C ALA A 218 -20.05 4.23 -17.84
N PHE A 219 -19.72 3.38 -16.86
CA PHE A 219 -18.35 2.98 -16.57
C PHE A 219 -17.72 2.23 -17.76
N LEU A 220 -18.42 1.25 -18.33
CA LEU A 220 -17.94 0.46 -19.47
C LEU A 220 -17.75 1.32 -20.72
N ASP A 221 -18.65 2.26 -20.99
CA ASP A 221 -18.50 3.24 -22.08
C ASP A 221 -17.24 4.09 -21.88
N SER A 222 -17.02 4.58 -20.66
CA SER A 222 -15.84 5.36 -20.30
C SER A 222 -14.54 4.56 -20.44
N GLN A 223 -14.51 3.31 -19.95
CA GLN A 223 -13.35 2.42 -20.08
C GLN A 223 -13.07 2.09 -21.56
N THR A 224 -14.10 1.77 -22.33
CA THR A 224 -13.99 1.45 -23.76
C THR A 224 -13.46 2.64 -24.56
N ALA A 225 -13.97 3.84 -24.30
CA ALA A 225 -13.50 5.07 -24.94
C ALA A 225 -12.06 5.41 -24.55
N THR A 226 -11.73 5.29 -23.28
CA THR A 226 -10.37 5.53 -22.74
C THR A 226 -9.37 4.54 -23.34
N PHE A 227 -9.70 3.26 -23.35
CA PHE A 227 -8.90 2.20 -23.98
C PHE A 227 -8.67 2.48 -25.47
N SER A 228 -9.74 2.76 -26.22
CA SER A 228 -9.66 3.04 -27.65
C SER A 228 -8.81 4.27 -27.96
N ARG A 229 -8.91 5.34 -27.15
CA ARG A 229 -8.10 6.55 -27.29
C ARG A 229 -6.62 6.26 -27.03
N HIS A 230 -6.29 5.55 -25.94
CA HIS A 230 -4.91 5.21 -25.62
C HIS A 230 -4.29 4.26 -26.64
N LYS A 231 -5.06 3.27 -27.13
CA LYS A 231 -4.64 2.38 -28.22
C LYS A 231 -4.31 3.18 -29.48
N LYS A 232 -5.22 4.04 -29.95
CA LYS A 232 -4.99 4.88 -31.13
C LYS A 232 -3.75 5.75 -30.98
N ARG A 233 -3.59 6.38 -29.81
CA ARG A 233 -2.42 7.22 -29.53
C ARG A 233 -1.12 6.41 -29.52
N LEU A 234 -1.12 5.22 -28.93
CA LEU A 234 0.06 4.35 -28.89
C LEU A 234 0.52 3.97 -30.30
N LEU A 235 -0.42 3.65 -31.20
CA LEU A 235 -0.09 3.34 -32.60
C LEU A 235 0.58 4.53 -33.30
N VAL A 236 0.03 5.74 -33.13
CA VAL A 236 0.64 6.97 -33.68
C VAL A 236 2.03 7.23 -33.11
N VAL A 237 2.22 7.07 -31.79
CA VAL A 237 3.53 7.26 -31.15
C VAL A 237 4.55 6.25 -31.68
N ARG A 238 4.15 5.00 -31.92
CA ARG A 238 5.03 3.98 -32.52
C ARG A 238 5.41 4.31 -33.96
N GLU A 239 4.45 4.73 -34.77
CA GLU A 239 4.70 5.16 -36.15
C GLU A 239 5.66 6.36 -36.21
N LEU A 240 5.46 7.37 -35.36
CA LEU A 240 6.36 8.52 -35.25
C LEU A 240 7.78 8.12 -34.82
N LYS A 241 7.92 7.15 -33.90
CA LYS A 241 9.23 6.61 -33.49
C LYS A 241 9.91 5.85 -34.63
N GLU A 242 9.16 5.08 -35.41
CA GLU A 242 9.68 4.36 -36.57
C GLU A 242 10.14 5.31 -37.67
N GLN A 243 9.33 6.33 -38.00
CA GLN A 243 9.70 7.38 -38.97
C GLN A 243 10.96 8.14 -38.53
N ALA A 244 11.09 8.48 -37.24
CA ALA A 244 12.29 9.12 -36.72
C ALA A 244 13.53 8.22 -36.78
N GLN A 245 13.37 6.91 -36.62
CA GLN A 245 14.47 5.94 -36.79
C GLN A 245 14.89 5.80 -38.26
N GLN A 246 13.94 5.78 -39.20
CA GLN A 246 14.22 5.68 -40.63
C GLN A 246 14.91 6.96 -41.16
N ALA A 247 14.47 8.15 -40.72
CA ALA A 247 15.12 9.41 -41.07
C ALA A 247 16.58 9.50 -40.58
N HIS A 248 16.91 8.82 -39.49
CA HIS A 248 18.28 8.71 -38.99
C HIS A 248 19.15 7.72 -39.76
N LEU A 249 18.56 6.73 -40.44
CA LEU A 249 19.28 5.73 -41.24
C LEU A 249 19.58 6.24 -42.68
N ASP A 250 18.76 7.14 -43.21
CA ASP A 250 18.96 7.72 -44.56
C ASP A 250 20.02 8.83 -44.59
N ASP A 251 20.44 9.35 -43.43
CA ASP A 251 21.49 10.38 -43.32
C ASP A 251 22.91 9.78 -43.13
N ASP A 252 23.05 8.45 -43.13
CA ASP A 252 24.34 7.72 -43.11
C ASP A 252 25.00 7.65 -44.52
N VAL A 253 24.99 8.76 -45.25
CA VAL A 253 25.98 9.01 -46.30
C VAL A 253 27.22 9.58 -45.59
N PRO A 254 28.42 8.97 -45.71
CA PRO A 254 29.61 9.45 -45.01
C PRO A 254 30.07 10.79 -45.57
N ARG A 255 29.46 11.88 -45.10
CA ARG A 255 30.00 13.23 -45.21
C ARG A 255 30.50 13.62 -43.84
N GLY A 256 31.81 13.52 -43.68
CA GLY A 256 32.51 14.17 -42.59
C GLY A 256 32.16 15.65 -42.58
N ARG A 257 31.36 16.06 -41.60
CA ARG A 257 31.38 17.43 -41.09
C ARG A 257 30.68 17.47 -39.74
N GLU A 258 31.50 17.69 -38.74
CA GLU A 258 31.15 18.30 -37.47
C GLU A 258 30.11 19.41 -37.67
N SER A 259 28.94 19.26 -37.06
CA SER A 259 28.06 20.40 -36.77
C SER A 259 27.14 20.07 -35.61
N ASP A 260 27.65 20.35 -34.41
CA ASP A 260 26.97 21.05 -33.33
C ASP A 260 25.44 21.06 -33.32
N LEU A 261 24.84 20.10 -32.61
CA LEU A 261 23.59 20.29 -31.88
C LEU A 261 23.66 19.54 -30.53
N PHE A 262 24.69 19.85 -29.73
CA PHE A 262 24.65 19.65 -28.28
C PHE A 262 24.62 21.01 -27.59
N SER A 263 23.46 21.34 -27.06
CA SER A 263 23.19 22.47 -26.16
C SER A 263 21.97 21.98 -25.35
N GLU A 264 22.00 21.76 -24.03
CA GLU A 264 22.75 22.40 -22.96
C GLU A 264 22.81 21.49 -21.70
N THR A 265 23.70 21.88 -20.78
CA THR A 265 23.67 21.67 -19.32
C THR A 265 24.58 20.59 -18.70
N SER A 266 25.90 20.79 -18.83
CA SER A 266 26.80 20.54 -17.70
C SER A 266 27.97 21.52 -17.73
N SER A 267 27.80 22.68 -17.08
CA SER A 267 28.90 23.57 -16.74
C SER A 267 29.79 22.89 -15.69
N VAL A 268 30.85 22.22 -16.13
CA VAL A 268 32.00 21.87 -15.29
C VAL A 268 32.90 23.10 -15.21
N VAL A 269 32.79 23.87 -14.13
CA VAL A 269 33.80 24.87 -13.78
C VAL A 269 35.03 24.09 -13.32
N SER A 270 36.03 24.04 -14.19
CA SER A 270 37.40 23.76 -13.82
C SER A 270 38.01 25.09 -13.36
N GLY A 271 38.24 25.20 -12.05
CA GLY A 271 38.94 26.33 -11.43
C GLY A 271 39.95 25.77 -10.44
N SER A 272 41.20 25.70 -10.88
CA SER A 272 42.35 25.50 -10.01
C SER A 272 42.49 26.71 -9.08
N ASP A 273 42.57 26.48 -7.76
CA ASP A 273 43.62 27.08 -6.93
C ASP A 273 43.64 26.51 -5.49
N MET A 274 44.86 26.52 -4.95
CA MET A 274 45.34 25.97 -3.69
C MET A 274 44.59 26.43 -2.43
N SER A 275 44.30 25.47 -1.54
CA SER A 275 44.66 25.44 -0.09
C SER A 275 43.59 24.83 0.82
N GLY A 276 44.03 23.94 1.72
CA GLY A 276 43.50 23.84 3.08
C GLY A 276 42.28 22.94 3.40
N LYS A 277 42.59 21.77 3.98
CA LYS A 277 41.94 21.15 5.16
C LYS A 277 40.55 20.46 5.05
N TYR A 278 40.59 19.14 5.32
CA TYR A 278 39.58 18.17 5.83
C TYR A 278 38.24 17.97 5.08
N PRO A 279 37.90 16.73 4.67
CA PRO A 279 36.54 16.42 4.23
C PRO A 279 35.65 16.07 5.43
N HIS A 280 34.80 17.02 5.84
CA HIS A 280 33.60 16.70 6.61
C HIS A 280 32.49 16.22 5.67
N SER A 281 31.98 15.03 5.98
CA SER A 281 30.66 14.44 5.64
C SER A 281 29.69 15.32 4.84
N ASN A 282 29.51 15.01 3.55
CA ASN A 282 28.58 15.69 2.66
C ASN A 282 27.30 14.83 2.45
N SER A 283 26.32 14.94 3.36
CA SER A 283 25.01 14.26 3.28
C SER A 283 23.99 14.97 2.36
N ARG A 284 24.38 16.01 1.61
CA ARG A 284 23.46 16.82 0.78
C ARG A 284 23.32 16.34 -0.68
N ILE A 285 24.13 15.36 -1.10
CA ILE A 285 24.17 14.89 -2.50
C ILE A 285 23.06 13.83 -2.77
N SER A 286 22.70 13.01 -1.79
CA SER A 286 21.66 11.96 -1.92
C SER A 286 20.22 12.51 -2.03
N ALA A 287 19.95 13.68 -1.45
CA ALA A 287 18.63 14.33 -1.49
C ALA A 287 18.28 14.92 -2.87
N ARG A 288 19.28 15.30 -3.67
CA ARG A 288 19.08 15.74 -5.06
C ARG A 288 18.83 14.56 -6.00
N SER A 289 19.52 13.43 -5.78
CA SER A 289 19.29 12.18 -6.51
C SER A 289 17.89 11.62 -6.29
N SER A 290 17.38 11.60 -5.04
CA SER A 290 16.01 11.14 -4.76
C SER A 290 14.91 12.05 -5.34
N LYS A 291 15.10 13.37 -5.31
CA LYS A 291 14.16 14.33 -5.94
C LYS A 291 14.19 14.22 -7.47
N ASN A 292 15.36 14.07 -8.07
CA ASN A 292 15.49 13.85 -9.52
C ASN A 292 14.94 12.48 -9.95
N ARG A 293 15.15 11.43 -9.14
CA ARG A 293 14.54 10.11 -9.35
C ARG A 293 13.02 10.21 -9.30
N ARG A 294 12.44 10.84 -8.27
CA ARG A 294 10.98 11.09 -8.21
C ARG A 294 10.47 11.90 -9.40
N LYS A 295 11.23 12.88 -9.90
CA LYS A 295 10.85 13.68 -11.08
C LYS A 295 10.95 12.86 -12.37
N ALA A 296 11.92 11.96 -12.49
CA ALA A 296 12.07 11.04 -13.61
C ALA A 296 10.96 9.97 -13.61
N GLU A 297 10.67 9.36 -12.45
CA GLU A 297 9.53 8.43 -12.27
C GLU A 297 8.20 9.11 -12.63
N ARG A 298 7.95 10.35 -12.18
CA ARG A 298 6.74 11.09 -12.57
C ARG A 298 6.64 11.36 -14.07
N LYS A 299 7.77 11.51 -14.77
CA LYS A 299 7.79 11.69 -16.23
C LYS A 299 7.57 10.37 -16.97
N LYS A 300 7.86 9.23 -16.34
CA LYS A 300 7.64 7.88 -16.89
C LYS A 300 6.15 7.55 -17.00
N HIS A 301 5.35 7.96 -16.02
CA HIS A 301 3.89 7.78 -16.01
C HIS A 301 3.13 8.94 -16.69
N SER A 302 3.83 9.83 -17.41
CA SER A 302 3.22 11.03 -17.97
C SER A 302 2.55 10.73 -19.31
N LEU A 303 1.21 10.70 -19.32
CA LEU A 303 0.39 10.62 -20.54
C LEU A 303 0.36 11.92 -21.38
N LYS A 304 1.31 12.83 -21.14
CA LYS A 304 1.42 14.08 -21.91
C LYS A 304 1.97 13.77 -23.30
N GLU A 305 1.25 14.23 -24.31
CA GLU A 305 1.63 14.09 -25.72
C GLU A 305 3.00 14.71 -25.99
N GLY A 306 3.86 13.95 -26.69
CA GLY A 306 5.22 14.33 -27.03
C GLY A 306 6.24 14.10 -25.91
N SER A 307 5.88 13.41 -24.83
CA SER A 307 6.86 13.06 -23.80
C SER A 307 7.78 11.91 -24.25
N PRO A 308 9.06 11.88 -23.83
CA PRO A 308 10.01 10.87 -24.32
C PRO A 308 9.63 9.41 -24.02
N LEU A 309 8.84 9.17 -22.96
CA LEU A 309 8.41 7.85 -22.49
C LEU A 309 6.88 7.66 -22.62
N GLU A 310 6.25 8.42 -23.52
CA GLU A 310 4.80 8.40 -23.72
C GLU A 310 4.26 7.00 -24.05
N ASP A 311 5.01 6.21 -24.82
CA ASP A 311 4.66 4.84 -25.17
C ASP A 311 4.60 3.89 -23.96
N LEU A 312 5.56 4.01 -23.04
CA LEU A 312 5.56 3.23 -21.79
C LEU A 312 4.38 3.63 -20.90
N ALA A 313 4.12 4.93 -20.76
CA ALA A 313 2.98 5.45 -20.00
C ALA A 313 1.64 4.95 -20.56
N LEU A 314 1.51 4.91 -21.89
CA LEU A 314 0.31 4.41 -22.57
C LEU A 314 0.15 2.89 -22.40
N LEU A 315 1.24 2.13 -22.46
CA LEU A 315 1.21 0.68 -22.21
C LEU A 315 0.76 0.35 -20.79
N GLU A 316 1.26 1.08 -19.80
CA GLU A 316 0.85 0.93 -18.41
C GLU A 316 -0.63 1.28 -18.22
N ALA A 317 -1.09 2.42 -18.74
CA ALA A 317 -2.49 2.82 -18.68
C ALA A 317 -3.43 1.80 -19.36
N LEU A 318 -3.02 1.24 -20.51
CA LEU A 318 -3.77 0.18 -21.20
C LEU A 318 -3.82 -1.11 -20.36
N ASN A 319 -2.70 -1.49 -19.73
CA ASN A 319 -2.65 -2.65 -18.83
C ASN A 319 -3.57 -2.47 -17.62
N GLU A 320 -3.55 -1.29 -16.98
CA GLU A 320 -4.43 -0.97 -15.85
C GLU A 320 -5.92 -1.07 -16.23
N VAL A 321 -6.30 -0.56 -17.40
CA VAL A 321 -7.68 -0.63 -17.90
C VAL A 321 -8.12 -2.08 -18.12
N VAL A 322 -7.27 -2.91 -18.75
CA VAL A 322 -7.59 -4.33 -18.98
C VAL A 322 -7.72 -5.09 -17.65
N GLN A 323 -6.77 -4.91 -16.73
CA GLN A 323 -6.82 -5.57 -15.42
C GLN A 323 -8.00 -5.09 -14.58
N GLY A 324 -8.34 -3.81 -14.64
CA GLY A 324 -9.52 -3.26 -13.97
C GLY A 324 -10.82 -3.88 -14.50
N THR A 325 -10.94 -3.99 -15.82
CA THR A 325 -12.12 -4.57 -16.48
C THR A 325 -12.25 -6.07 -16.19
N GLU A 326 -11.14 -6.81 -16.14
CA GLU A 326 -11.13 -8.24 -15.81
C GLU A 326 -11.63 -8.51 -14.38
N LYS A 327 -11.29 -7.66 -13.42
CA LYS A 327 -11.75 -7.79 -12.02
C LYS A 327 -13.25 -7.63 -11.85
N LEU A 328 -13.93 -6.97 -12.80
CA LEU A 328 -15.37 -6.75 -12.75
C LEU A 328 -16.20 -7.97 -13.13
N LYS A 329 -15.58 -9.04 -13.65
CA LYS A 329 -16.30 -10.26 -14.07
C LYS A 329 -17.22 -10.81 -12.97
N ASP A 330 -16.73 -10.89 -11.74
CA ASP A 330 -17.49 -11.44 -10.61
C ASP A 330 -18.63 -10.50 -10.20
N GLU A 331 -18.41 -9.19 -10.23
CA GLU A 331 -19.43 -8.17 -9.92
C GLU A 331 -20.54 -8.15 -10.98
N ILE A 332 -20.16 -8.15 -12.27
CA ILE A 332 -21.09 -8.22 -13.39
C ILE A 332 -21.92 -9.51 -13.32
N HIS A 333 -21.29 -10.64 -13.01
CA HIS A 333 -22.03 -11.89 -12.84
C HIS A 333 -23.07 -11.79 -11.71
N GLN A 334 -22.70 -11.21 -10.57
CA GLN A 334 -23.63 -11.03 -9.44
C GLN A 334 -24.83 -10.15 -9.80
N ILE A 335 -24.62 -9.02 -10.48
CA ILE A 335 -25.73 -8.15 -10.89
C ILE A 335 -26.61 -8.78 -11.98
N LEU A 336 -26.03 -9.53 -12.93
CA LEU A 336 -26.80 -10.23 -13.98
C LEU A 336 -27.80 -11.23 -13.40
N LYS A 337 -27.39 -11.97 -12.37
CA LYS A 337 -28.27 -12.92 -11.67
C LYS A 337 -29.50 -12.23 -11.07
N VAL A 338 -29.31 -11.08 -10.42
CA VAL A 338 -30.42 -10.36 -9.78
C VAL A 338 -31.25 -9.55 -10.77
N LEU A 339 -30.66 -9.07 -11.87
CA LEU A 339 -31.42 -8.49 -12.99
C LEU A 339 -32.38 -9.51 -13.59
N PHE A 340 -31.91 -10.72 -13.85
CA PHE A 340 -32.75 -11.83 -14.34
C PHE A 340 -33.82 -12.20 -13.31
N LEU A 341 -33.45 -12.32 -12.02
CA LEU A 341 -34.38 -12.69 -10.96
C LEU A 341 -35.56 -11.72 -10.82
N PHE A 342 -35.35 -10.43 -11.11
CA PHE A 342 -36.38 -9.38 -11.04
C PHE A 342 -37.01 -9.05 -12.41
N GLU A 343 -36.87 -9.93 -13.41
CA GLU A 343 -37.49 -9.79 -14.74
C GLU A 343 -36.99 -8.56 -15.53
N PHE A 344 -35.78 -8.07 -15.21
CA PHE A 344 -35.13 -6.98 -15.93
C PHE A 344 -34.27 -7.51 -17.09
N ASP A 345 -34.83 -8.41 -17.88
CA ASP A 345 -34.11 -9.17 -18.91
C ASP A 345 -33.46 -8.28 -19.97
N GLU A 346 -34.14 -7.22 -20.40
CA GLU A 346 -33.59 -6.27 -21.38
C GLU A 346 -32.33 -5.58 -20.85
N LYS A 347 -32.35 -5.17 -19.57
CA LYS A 347 -31.21 -4.53 -18.91
C LYS A 347 -30.08 -5.51 -18.63
N GLY A 348 -30.41 -6.75 -18.30
CA GLY A 348 -29.45 -7.85 -18.21
C GLY A 348 -28.75 -8.10 -19.55
N ARG A 349 -29.50 -8.21 -20.65
CA ARG A 349 -28.97 -8.39 -22.01
C ARG A 349 -28.08 -7.23 -22.45
N GLU A 350 -28.55 -6.00 -22.22
CA GLU A 350 -27.81 -4.78 -22.53
C GLU A 350 -26.43 -4.76 -21.84
N LEU A 351 -26.41 -5.03 -20.53
CA LEU A 351 -25.17 -5.05 -19.73
C LEU A 351 -24.24 -6.20 -20.13
N GLN A 352 -24.79 -7.41 -20.30
CA GLN A 352 -24.01 -8.59 -20.70
C GLN A 352 -23.34 -8.36 -22.06
N LYS A 353 -24.09 -7.85 -23.03
CA LYS A 353 -23.56 -7.55 -24.37
C LYS A 353 -22.50 -6.45 -24.32
N ALA A 354 -22.76 -5.34 -23.63
CA ALA A 354 -21.80 -4.25 -23.52
C ALA A 354 -20.47 -4.71 -22.89
N PHE A 355 -20.54 -5.48 -21.81
CA PHE A 355 -19.34 -6.01 -21.15
C PHE A 355 -18.60 -7.02 -22.03
N GLU A 356 -19.33 -7.89 -22.74
CA GLU A 356 -18.74 -8.81 -23.71
C GLU A 356 -18.01 -8.06 -24.85
N ASP A 357 -18.67 -7.07 -25.46
CA ASP A 357 -18.11 -6.28 -26.55
C ASP A 357 -16.83 -5.56 -26.10
N THR A 358 -16.81 -5.00 -24.88
CA THR A 358 -15.62 -4.38 -24.28
C THR A 358 -14.49 -5.39 -24.08
N LEU A 359 -14.78 -6.58 -23.53
CA LEU A 359 -13.77 -7.63 -23.32
C LEU A 359 -13.20 -8.14 -24.65
N GLN A 360 -14.05 -8.40 -25.64
CA GLN A 360 -13.63 -8.83 -26.97
C GLN A 360 -12.77 -7.77 -27.67
N LEU A 361 -13.12 -6.48 -27.53
CA LEU A 361 -12.33 -5.38 -28.06
C LEU A 361 -10.92 -5.36 -27.45
N MET A 362 -10.83 -5.49 -26.13
CA MET A 362 -9.54 -5.53 -25.42
C MET A 362 -8.71 -6.73 -25.86
N GLU A 363 -9.32 -7.92 -25.91
CA GLU A 363 -8.68 -9.16 -26.32
C GLU A 363 -8.13 -9.11 -27.74
N ARG A 364 -8.94 -8.67 -28.71
CA ARG A 364 -8.50 -8.48 -30.11
C ARG A 364 -7.37 -7.46 -30.23
N SER A 365 -7.33 -6.48 -29.33
CA SER A 365 -6.31 -5.43 -29.33
C SER A 365 -5.01 -5.84 -28.64
N LEU A 366 -4.99 -6.89 -27.81
CA LEU A 366 -3.78 -7.36 -27.14
C LEU A 366 -2.62 -7.66 -28.11
N PRO A 367 -2.78 -8.45 -29.19
CA PRO A 367 -1.67 -8.75 -30.11
C PRO A 367 -1.18 -7.51 -30.87
N GLU A 368 -2.03 -6.51 -31.11
CA GLU A 368 -1.64 -5.25 -31.75
C GLU A 368 -0.83 -4.35 -30.81
N ILE A 369 -1.16 -4.37 -29.51
CA ILE A 369 -0.51 -3.54 -28.49
C ILE A 369 0.79 -4.20 -28.00
N TRP A 370 0.80 -5.51 -27.73
CA TRP A 370 1.97 -6.24 -27.21
C TRP A 370 2.65 -7.06 -28.30
N THR A 371 3.34 -6.38 -29.22
CA THR A 371 4.14 -7.01 -30.29
C THR A 371 5.55 -7.38 -29.82
N LEU A 372 5.98 -8.62 -30.12
CA LEU A 372 7.32 -9.16 -29.77
C LEU A 372 8.48 -8.34 -30.38
N THR A 373 8.24 -7.64 -31.49
CA THR A 373 9.25 -6.87 -32.22
C THR A 373 9.85 -5.73 -31.39
N HIS A 374 9.06 -5.10 -30.51
CA HIS A 374 9.56 -4.05 -29.61
C HIS A 374 10.25 -4.59 -28.35
N GLN A 375 10.07 -5.88 -28.00
CA GLN A 375 10.84 -6.52 -26.92
C GLN A 375 12.29 -6.84 -27.34
N GLN A 376 12.52 -7.06 -28.63
CA GLN A 376 13.85 -7.42 -29.17
C GLN A 376 14.70 -6.22 -29.60
N ASN A 377 14.10 -5.07 -29.92
CA ASN A 377 14.85 -3.87 -30.32
C ASN A 377 15.72 -3.28 -29.19
N SER A 378 15.54 -3.73 -27.95
CA SER A 378 16.44 -3.44 -26.82
C SER A 378 17.59 -4.45 -26.65
N ALA A 379 17.62 -5.57 -27.40
CA ALA A 379 18.45 -6.72 -27.06
C ALA A 379 19.18 -7.42 -28.24
N ALA A 380 19.18 -6.88 -29.46
CA ALA A 380 20.01 -7.42 -30.53
C ALA A 380 21.41 -6.79 -30.50
N PRO A 381 22.47 -7.47 -30.04
CA PRO A 381 23.83 -6.97 -30.22
C PRO A 381 24.15 -7.00 -31.71
N VAL A 382 24.42 -5.83 -32.28
CA VAL A 382 24.95 -5.70 -33.64
C VAL A 382 26.40 -6.21 -33.61
N LEU A 383 26.57 -7.52 -33.78
CA LEU A 383 27.85 -8.21 -33.93
C LEU A 383 27.86 -8.91 -35.30
N GLY A 384 27.79 -8.10 -36.36
CA GLY A 384 28.09 -8.54 -37.72
C GLY A 384 29.55 -8.27 -38.11
N PRO A 385 30.08 -8.94 -39.15
CA PRO A 385 31.47 -8.78 -39.61
C PRO A 385 31.86 -7.36 -40.07
N ASN A 386 30.88 -6.46 -40.22
CA ASN A 386 31.07 -5.05 -40.59
C ASN A 386 30.94 -4.07 -39.40
N SER A 387 30.90 -4.56 -38.16
CA SER A 387 30.68 -3.71 -36.98
C SER A 387 32.00 -3.08 -36.51
N THR A 388 32.06 -1.75 -36.43
CA THR A 388 33.24 -1.01 -35.95
C THR A 388 33.28 -0.95 -34.42
N ALA A 389 34.45 -0.71 -33.83
CA ALA A 389 34.62 -0.60 -32.37
C ALA A 389 33.67 0.44 -31.73
N ASN A 390 33.30 1.49 -32.47
CA ASN A 390 32.35 2.50 -32.02
C ASN A 390 30.89 2.02 -32.02
N SER A 391 30.46 1.22 -33.00
CA SER A 391 29.10 0.65 -33.00
C SER A 391 28.93 -0.42 -31.93
N ILE A 392 30.00 -1.17 -31.65
CA ILE A 392 30.05 -2.10 -30.51
C ILE A 392 30.01 -1.31 -29.19
N MET A 393 30.78 -0.23 -29.05
CA MET A 393 30.78 0.57 -27.81
C MET A 393 29.45 1.30 -27.58
N ALA A 394 28.77 1.76 -28.63
CA ALA A 394 27.45 2.38 -28.57
C ALA A 394 26.35 1.37 -28.16
N SER A 395 26.37 0.16 -28.71
CA SER A 395 25.43 -0.90 -28.31
C SER A 395 25.64 -1.34 -26.85
N TYR A 396 26.89 -1.38 -26.37
CA TYR A 396 27.19 -1.63 -24.95
C TYR A 396 26.76 -0.47 -24.01
N GLN A 397 26.77 0.78 -24.47
CA GLN A 397 26.24 1.92 -23.70
C GLN A 397 24.70 1.92 -23.66
N GLN A 398 24.03 1.51 -24.75
CA GLN A 398 22.58 1.27 -24.77
C GLN A 398 22.18 0.07 -23.89
N GLN A 399 22.97 -1.01 -23.85
CA GLN A 399 22.72 -2.12 -22.92
C GLN A 399 22.92 -1.74 -21.43
N LYS A 400 23.79 -0.76 -21.14
CA LYS A 400 23.91 -0.20 -19.77
C LYS A 400 22.69 0.63 -19.35
N THR A 401 21.88 1.07 -20.30
CA THR A 401 20.50 1.56 -20.07
C THR A 401 19.51 0.40 -20.19
N SER A 402 19.85 -0.73 -19.56
CA SER A 402 18.91 -1.83 -19.34
C SER A 402 17.70 -1.27 -18.61
N VAL A 403 16.59 -1.31 -19.33
CA VAL A 403 15.24 -1.08 -18.84
C VAL A 403 15.11 -1.86 -17.51
N PRO A 404 14.91 -1.17 -16.36
CA PRO A 404 14.91 -1.84 -15.06
C PRO A 404 13.84 -2.95 -15.05
N VAL A 405 14.08 -4.04 -14.33
CA VAL A 405 13.25 -5.28 -14.34
C VAL A 405 11.73 -5.04 -14.22
N LEU A 406 11.31 -3.96 -13.55
CA LEU A 406 9.90 -3.53 -13.45
C LEU A 406 9.27 -3.11 -14.80
N ASP A 407 10.06 -2.61 -15.74
CA ASP A 407 9.60 -2.19 -17.06
C ASP A 407 9.46 -3.36 -18.03
N ALA A 408 10.13 -4.50 -17.77
CA ALA A 408 9.95 -5.72 -18.56
C ALA A 408 8.54 -6.32 -18.40
N GLU A 409 7.90 -6.13 -17.24
CA GLU A 409 6.54 -6.59 -16.99
C GLU A 409 5.49 -5.84 -17.83
N LEU A 410 5.72 -4.56 -18.16
CA LEU A 410 4.81 -3.77 -18.99
C LEU A 410 4.71 -4.27 -20.43
N PHE A 411 5.73 -5.00 -20.89
CA PHE A 411 5.73 -5.63 -22.21
C PHE A 411 5.11 -7.03 -22.20
N ILE A 412 4.66 -7.53 -21.05
CA ILE A 412 3.92 -8.78 -20.95
C ILE A 412 2.42 -8.44 -21.05
N PRO A 413 1.67 -9.02 -22.00
CA PRO A 413 0.25 -8.73 -22.11
C PRO A 413 -0.49 -9.19 -20.84
N PRO A 414 -1.49 -8.41 -20.37
CA PRO A 414 -2.35 -8.84 -19.27
C PRO A 414 -3.07 -10.14 -19.62
N LYS A 415 -3.19 -11.03 -18.64
CA LYS A 415 -3.91 -12.30 -18.79
C LYS A 415 -5.41 -12.04 -18.66
N ILE A 416 -6.14 -12.17 -19.77
CA ILE A 416 -7.61 -12.23 -19.77
C ILE A 416 -8.01 -13.69 -19.56
N ASN A 417 -8.67 -14.01 -18.45
CA ASN A 417 -9.06 -15.37 -18.15
C ASN A 417 -10.37 -15.72 -18.86
N GLN A 418 -10.26 -16.43 -19.98
CA GLN A 418 -11.42 -16.92 -20.74
C GLN A 418 -12.21 -18.01 -19.99
N LYS A 419 -11.62 -18.66 -18.97
CA LYS A 419 -12.26 -19.78 -18.26
C LYS A 419 -13.26 -19.34 -17.20
N THR A 420 -13.20 -18.09 -16.75
CA THR A 420 -14.14 -17.57 -15.76
C THR A 420 -15.49 -17.35 -16.43
N GLN A 421 -16.46 -18.23 -16.11
CA GLN A 421 -17.83 -18.12 -16.59
C GLN A 421 -18.54 -16.99 -15.83
N TRP A 422 -18.64 -15.81 -16.45
CA TRP A 422 -19.36 -14.66 -15.91
C TRP A 422 -20.69 -14.41 -16.62
N LYS A 423 -20.84 -14.89 -17.86
CA LYS A 423 -22.09 -14.78 -18.62
C LYS A 423 -23.18 -15.63 -18.00
N LEU A 424 -24.41 -15.17 -18.15
CA LEU A 424 -25.61 -15.90 -17.77
C LEU A 424 -26.32 -16.37 -19.05
N ASN A 425 -26.26 -17.68 -19.32
CA ASN A 425 -26.89 -18.29 -20.51
C ASN A 425 -28.41 -18.05 -20.58
N LEU A 426 -29.05 -17.71 -19.45
CA LEU A 426 -30.47 -17.38 -19.37
C LEU A 426 -30.83 -16.04 -20.04
N LEU A 427 -29.82 -15.21 -20.33
CA LEU A 427 -29.96 -13.91 -20.98
C LEU A 427 -29.45 -13.95 -22.45
N GLU A 428 -29.12 -15.12 -22.99
CA GLU A 428 -28.70 -15.25 -24.40
C GLU A 428 -29.86 -15.11 -25.40
#